data_AF-A0A7S3V0S1-F1
#
_entry.id   AF-A0A7S3V0S1-F1
#
_cell.length_a   1.000
_cell.length_b   1.000
_cell.length_c   1.000
_cell.angle_alpha   90.00
_cell.angle_beta   90.00
_cell.angle_gamma   90.00
#
_symmetry.space_group_name_H-M   'P 1'
#
loop_
_entity.id
_entity.type
_entity.pdbx_description
1 polymer ?
#
loop_
_entity_poly.entity_id
_entity_poly.type
_entity_poly.pdbx_seq_one_letter_code
_entity_poly.pdbx_strand_id
1 'polypeptide(L)'
;MSDAALLSIFGHGLSELVLAMRMSAINGEQMQVIRKAVKEGKKGSEAGAAFLQSPYYRSWSRAQLNNTEYAPMLSLLCLVIKYKADKEERNLTKSESLACLSSVVFSYMFVYAVATQGKIDHKNMKPGQGGMSPLRPMGALGRYASMAWLLYHAIK
;
A
#
# COMPACT_ATOMS: atom_id res chain seq x y z
N MET A 1 21.42 17.34 -1.85
CA MET A 1 21.72 15.96 -1.40
C MET A 1 20.38 15.30 -1.07
N SER A 2 20.12 14.06 -1.50
CA SER A 2 18.84 13.40 -1.19
C SER A 2 18.83 12.96 0.27
N ASP A 3 17.89 13.47 1.07
CA ASP A 3 17.73 13.11 2.48
C ASP A 3 16.56 12.14 2.68
N ALA A 4 16.44 11.61 3.90
CA ALA A 4 15.45 10.61 4.25
C ALA A 4 14.00 11.04 3.99
N ALA A 5 13.68 12.34 4.10
CA ALA A 5 12.33 12.82 3.85
C ALA A 5 12.00 12.80 2.36
N LEU A 6 12.90 13.28 1.50
CA LEU A 6 12.72 13.24 0.04
C LEU A 6 12.63 11.80 -0.49
N LEU A 7 13.51 10.92 0.01
CA LEU A 7 13.45 9.49 -0.31
C LEU A 7 12.11 8.87 0.12
N SER A 8 11.58 9.30 1.26
CA SER A 8 10.32 8.76 1.77
C SER A 8 9.11 9.24 0.97
N ILE A 9 9.06 10.53 0.62
CA ILE A 9 8.03 11.11 -0.26
C ILE A 9 8.06 10.39 -1.62
N PHE A 10 9.25 10.22 -2.20
CA PHE A 10 9.39 9.50 -3.46
C PHE A 10 8.97 8.02 -3.34
N GLY A 11 9.34 7.35 -2.25
CA GLY A 11 8.94 5.96 -1.98
C GLY A 11 7.43 5.78 -1.90
N HIS A 12 6.74 6.68 -1.19
CA HIS A 12 5.27 6.70 -1.12
C HIS A 12 4.67 6.94 -2.51
N GLY A 13 5.15 7.93 -3.26
CA GLY A 13 4.68 8.20 -4.63
C GLY A 13 4.89 7.02 -5.58
N LEU A 14 6.06 6.37 -5.52
CA LEU A 14 6.32 5.14 -6.29
C LEU A 14 5.37 4.00 -5.90
N SER A 15 5.09 3.85 -4.60
CA SER A 15 4.18 2.80 -4.13
C SER A 15 2.76 2.97 -4.68
N GLU A 16 2.26 4.20 -4.71
CA GLU A 16 0.96 4.52 -5.30
C GLU A 16 0.96 4.28 -6.81
N LEU A 17 2.00 4.72 -7.52
CA LEU A 17 2.11 4.53 -8.95
C LEU A 17 2.11 3.04 -9.31
N VAL A 18 2.90 2.22 -8.61
CA VAL A 18 2.95 0.77 -8.82
C VAL A 18 1.58 0.12 -8.57
N LEU A 19 0.89 0.50 -7.50
CA LEU A 19 -0.45 -0.03 -7.19
C LEU A 19 -1.49 0.40 -8.23
N ALA A 20 -1.45 1.66 -8.68
CA ALA A 20 -2.34 2.17 -9.72
C ALA A 20 -2.11 1.47 -11.07
N MET A 21 -0.85 1.25 -11.46
CA MET A 21 -0.50 0.48 -12.65
C MET A 21 -0.99 -0.96 -12.53
N ARG A 22 -0.80 -1.60 -11.36
CA ARG A 22 -1.26 -2.97 -11.13
C ARG A 22 -2.78 -3.09 -11.22
N MET A 23 -3.52 -2.15 -10.63
CA MET A 23 -4.99 -2.15 -10.69
C MET A 23 -5.51 -1.85 -12.09
N SER A 24 -4.81 -1.00 -12.86
CA SER A 24 -5.10 -0.80 -14.28
C SER A 24 -4.94 -2.09 -15.09
N ALA A 25 -3.86 -2.85 -14.84
CA ALA A 25 -3.66 -4.15 -15.48
C ALA A 25 -4.76 -5.17 -15.09
N ILE A 26 -5.14 -5.23 -13.82
CA ILE A 26 -6.22 -6.11 -13.32
C ILE A 26 -7.57 -5.76 -13.95
N ASN A 27 -7.87 -4.48 -14.17
CA ASN A 27 -9.07 -4.08 -14.90
C ASN A 27 -9.03 -4.55 -16.37
N GLY A 28 -7.84 -4.58 -16.98
CA GLY A 28 -7.63 -5.22 -18.28
C GLY A 28 -7.93 -6.73 -18.25
N GLU A 29 -7.46 -7.44 -17.23
CA GLU A 29 -7.76 -8.87 -17.00
C GLU A 29 -9.29 -9.10 -16.84
N GLN A 30 -9.99 -8.24 -16.09
CA GLN A 30 -11.45 -8.29 -15.94
C GLN A 30 -12.15 -8.21 -17.30
N MET A 31 -11.74 -7.27 -18.16
CA MET A 31 -12.32 -7.12 -19.50
C MET A 31 -12.10 -8.36 -20.37
N GLN A 32 -10.95 -9.03 -20.24
CA GLN A 32 -10.69 -10.29 -20.94
C GLN A 32 -11.59 -11.41 -20.43
N VAL A 33 -11.80 -11.52 -19.12
CA VAL A 33 -12.73 -12.49 -18.51
C VAL A 33 -14.16 -12.28 -19.00
N ILE A 34 -14.63 -11.03 -19.04
CA ILE A 34 -15.96 -10.67 -19.55
C ILE A 34 -16.09 -11.07 -21.03
N ARG A 35 -15.12 -10.71 -21.87
CA ARG A 35 -15.12 -11.04 -23.31
C ARG A 35 -15.14 -12.55 -23.54
N LYS A 36 -14.38 -13.31 -22.75
CA LYS A 36 -14.36 -14.78 -22.83
C LYS A 36 -15.72 -15.38 -22.44
N ALA A 37 -16.32 -14.92 -21.35
CA ALA A 37 -17.64 -15.38 -20.92
C ALA A 37 -18.72 -15.15 -21.98
N VAL A 38 -18.73 -13.97 -22.61
CA VAL A 38 -19.67 -13.65 -23.70
C VAL A 38 -19.48 -14.57 -24.90
N LYS A 39 -18.23 -14.87 -25.29
CA LYS A 39 -17.94 -15.83 -26.37
C LYS A 39 -18.41 -17.26 -26.05
N GLU A 40 -18.44 -17.63 -24.78
CA GLU A 40 -18.94 -18.93 -24.30
C GLU A 40 -20.48 -18.94 -24.11
N GLY A 41 -21.19 -17.90 -24.54
CA GLY A 41 -22.65 -17.79 -24.39
C GLY A 41 -23.11 -17.48 -22.96
N LYS A 42 -22.20 -17.13 -22.05
CA LYS A 42 -22.51 -16.73 -20.67
C LYS A 42 -22.75 -15.21 -20.58
N LYS A 43 -23.45 -14.76 -19.54
CA LYS A 43 -23.63 -13.34 -19.27
C LYS A 43 -22.32 -12.70 -18.80
N GLY A 44 -21.79 -11.76 -19.59
CA GLY A 44 -20.57 -11.04 -19.25
C GLY A 44 -20.64 -10.26 -17.93
N SER A 45 -21.80 -9.73 -17.56
CA SER A 45 -22.02 -9.01 -16.30
C SER A 45 -21.80 -9.90 -15.07
N GLU A 46 -22.27 -11.15 -15.11
CA GLU A 46 -22.10 -12.13 -14.03
C GLU A 46 -20.63 -12.53 -13.87
N ALA A 47 -19.92 -12.75 -14.99
CA ALA A 47 -18.49 -13.05 -14.97
C ALA A 47 -17.65 -11.87 -14.45
N GLY A 48 -18.00 -10.64 -14.86
CA GLY A 48 -17.37 -9.42 -14.35
C GLY A 48 -17.59 -9.24 -12.85
N ALA A 49 -18.81 -9.44 -12.36
CA ALA A 49 -19.13 -9.39 -10.94
C ALA A 49 -18.37 -10.47 -10.15
N ALA A 50 -18.34 -11.71 -10.65
CA ALA A 50 -17.59 -12.80 -10.02
C ALA A 50 -16.08 -12.50 -9.92
N PHE A 51 -15.49 -11.88 -10.94
CA PHE A 51 -14.09 -11.45 -10.91
C PHE A 51 -13.82 -10.40 -9.82
N LEU A 52 -14.70 -9.39 -9.68
CA LEU A 52 -14.58 -8.37 -8.63
C LEU A 52 -14.73 -8.96 -7.22
N GLN A 53 -15.49 -10.05 -7.07
CA GLN A 53 -15.60 -10.77 -5.80
C GLN A 53 -14.45 -11.74 -5.53
N SER A 54 -13.55 -11.95 -6.50
CA SER A 54 -12.42 -12.87 -6.33
C SER A 54 -11.49 -12.40 -5.21
N PRO A 55 -10.88 -13.33 -4.43
CA PRO A 55 -9.87 -12.99 -3.44
C PRO A 55 -8.71 -12.19 -4.04
N TYR A 56 -8.33 -12.53 -5.28
CA TYR A 56 -7.29 -11.83 -6.03
C TYR A 56 -7.59 -10.34 -6.22
N TYR A 57 -8.75 -10.01 -6.82
CA TYR A 57 -9.14 -8.61 -7.03
C TYR A 57 -9.28 -7.86 -5.70
N ARG A 58 -9.98 -8.48 -4.74
CA ARG A 58 -10.21 -7.87 -3.42
C ARG A 58 -8.92 -7.60 -2.66
N SER A 59 -7.89 -8.45 -2.79
CA SER A 59 -6.60 -8.23 -2.12
C SER A 59 -5.90 -7.00 -2.69
N TRP A 60 -5.76 -6.92 -4.02
CA TRP A 60 -5.10 -5.80 -4.67
C TRP A 60 -5.87 -4.49 -4.53
N SER A 61 -7.20 -4.51 -4.65
CA SER A 61 -8.06 -3.35 -4.42
C SER A 61 -7.91 -2.81 -2.99
N ARG A 62 -7.90 -3.69 -1.98
CA ARG A 62 -7.67 -3.28 -0.59
C ARG A 62 -6.26 -2.74 -0.36
N ALA A 63 -5.24 -3.32 -0.98
CA ALA A 63 -3.88 -2.80 -0.91
C ALA A 63 -3.79 -1.38 -1.49
N GLN A 64 -4.40 -1.16 -2.66
CA GLN A 64 -4.45 0.16 -3.30
C GLN A 64 -5.19 1.18 -2.43
N LEU A 65 -6.45 0.90 -2.07
CA LEU A 65 -7.27 1.83 -1.29
C LEU A 65 -6.57 2.23 0.00
N ASN A 66 -6.06 1.25 0.73
CA ASN A 66 -5.38 1.53 1.97
C ASN A 66 -4.09 2.31 1.74
N ASN A 67 -3.28 1.99 0.73
CA ASN A 67 -2.08 2.78 0.46
C ASN A 67 -2.42 4.23 0.07
N THR A 68 -3.49 4.46 -0.69
CA THR A 68 -3.94 5.80 -1.08
C THR A 68 -4.51 6.62 0.07
N GLU A 69 -5.01 5.98 1.13
CA GLU A 69 -5.39 6.67 2.36
C GLU A 69 -4.17 7.18 3.16
N TYR A 70 -3.08 6.39 3.21
CA TYR A 70 -1.95 6.67 4.11
C TYR A 70 -0.75 7.34 3.42
N ALA A 71 -0.43 6.97 2.18
CA ALA A 71 0.77 7.44 1.49
C ALA A 71 0.81 8.97 1.30
N PRO A 72 -0.30 9.66 0.91
CA PRO A 72 -0.31 11.11 0.82
C PRO A 72 -0.10 11.79 2.19
N MET A 73 -0.76 11.28 3.24
CA MET A 73 -0.63 11.82 4.59
C MET A 73 0.79 11.67 5.13
N LEU A 74 1.39 10.49 5.00
CA LEU A 74 2.77 10.23 5.43
C LEU A 74 3.77 11.07 4.62
N SER A 75 3.54 11.26 3.32
CA SER A 75 4.38 12.12 2.47
C SER A 75 4.28 13.58 2.88
N LEU A 76 3.07 14.06 3.20
CA LEU A 76 2.86 15.41 3.68
C LEU A 76 3.60 15.67 5.00
N LEU A 77 3.54 14.72 5.95
CA LEU A 77 4.28 14.85 7.21
C LEU A 77 5.80 14.86 6.99
N CYS A 78 6.31 14.01 6.09
CA CYS A 78 7.72 14.06 5.70
C CYS A 78 8.09 15.42 5.09
N LEU A 79 7.22 15.98 4.25
CA LEU A 79 7.42 17.29 3.63
C LEU A 79 7.43 18.41 4.67
N VAL A 80 6.54 18.37 5.66
CA VAL A 80 6.51 19.37 6.75
C VAL A 80 7.82 19.35 7.55
N ILE A 81 8.31 18.17 7.92
CA ILE A 81 9.58 18.03 8.65
C ILE A 81 10.74 18.54 7.79
N LYS A 82 10.78 18.18 6.50
CA LYS A 82 11.79 18.66 5.55
C LYS A 82 11.77 20.18 5.43
N TYR A 83 10.59 20.75 5.25
CA TYR A 83 10.40 22.19 5.16
C TYR A 83 10.89 22.93 6.42
N LYS A 84 10.62 22.39 7.61
CA LYS A 84 11.12 22.94 8.87
C LYS A 84 12.65 22.92 8.93
N ALA A 85 13.26 21.77 8.60
CA ALA A 85 14.71 21.64 8.60
C ALA A 85 15.38 22.61 7.60
N ASP A 86 14.81 22.76 6.40
CA ASP A 86 15.30 23.69 5.39
C ASP A 86 15.16 25.15 5.83
N LYS A 87 14.03 25.51 6.44
CA LYS A 87 13.79 26.86 6.98
C LYS A 87 14.77 27.21 8.10
N GLU A 88 15.20 26.22 8.87
CA GLU A 88 16.19 26.36 9.95
C GLU A 88 17.65 26.16 9.46
N GLU A 89 17.86 26.04 8.14
CA GLU A 89 19.18 25.80 7.53
C GLU A 89 19.94 24.61 8.13
N ARG A 90 19.20 23.59 8.57
CA ARG A 90 19.75 22.38 9.20
C ARG A 90 19.44 21.13 8.41
N ASN A 91 20.20 20.08 8.68
CA ASN A 91 19.85 18.74 8.23
C ASN A 91 18.76 18.13 9.11
N LEU A 92 18.11 17.09 8.58
CA LEU A 92 17.25 16.22 9.39
C LEU A 92 18.05 15.59 10.53
N THR A 93 17.48 15.61 11.71
CA THR A 93 17.99 14.83 12.84
C THR A 93 17.90 13.34 12.54
N LYS A 94 18.64 12.52 13.28
CA LYS A 94 18.56 11.06 13.16
C LYS A 94 17.15 10.54 13.44
N SER A 95 16.45 11.15 14.40
CA SER A 95 15.08 10.77 14.78
C SER A 95 14.08 11.09 13.67
N GLU A 96 14.14 12.30 13.10
CA GLU A 96 13.31 12.68 11.95
C GLU A 96 13.57 11.78 10.74
N SER A 97 14.85 11.50 10.45
CA SER A 97 15.24 10.63 9.34
C SER A 97 14.69 9.21 9.50
N LEU A 98 14.77 8.66 10.72
CA LEU A 98 14.24 7.33 11.02
C LEU A 98 12.70 7.30 10.97
N ALA A 99 12.03 8.35 11.43
CA ALA A 99 10.58 8.49 11.32
C ALA A 99 10.14 8.49 9.84
N CYS A 100 10.81 9.28 8.98
CA CYS A 100 10.55 9.30 7.54
C CYS A 100 10.73 7.90 6.91
N LEU A 101 11.90 7.28 7.09
CA LEU A 101 12.20 5.98 6.47
C LEU A 101 11.27 4.87 6.96
N SER A 102 10.97 4.84 8.26
CA SER A 102 10.07 3.83 8.83
C SER A 102 8.68 3.90 8.21
N SER A 103 8.18 5.09 7.88
CA SER A 103 6.88 5.26 7.23
C SER A 103 6.79 4.52 5.90
N VAL A 104 7.86 4.55 5.08
CA VAL A 104 7.91 3.84 3.79
C VAL A 104 8.11 2.34 3.99
N VAL A 105 9.01 1.94 4.89
CA VAL A 105 9.29 0.52 5.15
C VAL A 105 8.02 -0.21 5.60
N PHE A 106 7.26 0.36 6.53
CA PHE A 106 6.03 -0.26 7.02
C PHE A 106 4.89 -0.19 6.00
N SER A 107 4.81 0.86 5.17
CA SER A 107 3.92 0.89 4.02
C SER A 107 4.20 -0.24 3.03
N TYR A 108 5.47 -0.44 2.63
CA TYR A 108 5.83 -1.55 1.75
C TYR A 108 5.58 -2.91 2.37
N MET A 109 5.89 -3.09 3.65
CA MET A 109 5.61 -4.33 4.37
C MET A 109 4.11 -4.66 4.34
N PHE A 110 3.25 -3.67 4.58
CA PHE A 110 1.80 -3.86 4.51
C PHE A 110 1.34 -4.19 3.09
N VAL A 111 1.74 -3.39 2.10
CA VAL A 111 1.35 -3.59 0.70
C VAL A 111 1.78 -4.96 0.21
N TYR A 112 3.03 -5.35 0.49
CA TYR A 112 3.56 -6.67 0.16
C TYR A 112 2.74 -7.78 0.82
N ALA A 113 2.44 -7.66 2.11
CA ALA A 113 1.69 -8.67 2.84
C ALA A 113 0.26 -8.84 2.29
N VAL A 114 -0.43 -7.74 1.95
CA VAL A 114 -1.76 -7.80 1.34
C VAL A 114 -1.70 -8.37 -0.09
N ALA A 115 -0.74 -7.94 -0.90
CA ALA A 115 -0.58 -8.41 -2.27
C ALA A 115 -0.22 -9.90 -2.36
N THR A 116 0.51 -10.43 -1.37
CA THR A 116 0.98 -11.82 -1.35
C THR A 116 0.11 -12.76 -0.51
N GLN A 117 -0.90 -12.25 0.21
CA GLN A 117 -1.76 -13.06 1.08
C GLN A 117 -2.50 -14.19 0.33
N GLY A 118 -2.76 -14.03 -0.97
CA GLY A 118 -3.36 -15.07 -1.82
C GLY A 118 -2.42 -16.21 -2.25
N LYS A 119 -1.12 -16.14 -1.92
CA LYS A 119 -0.15 -17.24 -2.16
C LYS A 119 -0.09 -18.23 -0.99
N ILE A 120 -0.82 -17.96 0.09
CA ILE A 120 -0.94 -18.91 1.20
C ILE A 120 -1.82 -20.06 0.72
N ASP A 121 -1.31 -21.30 0.81
CA ASP A 121 -1.91 -22.48 0.20
C ASP A 121 -3.30 -22.81 0.79
N HIS A 122 -4.33 -22.21 0.19
CA HIS A 122 -5.72 -22.38 0.60
C HIS A 122 -6.21 -23.83 0.46
N LYS A 123 -5.52 -24.70 -0.29
CA LYS A 123 -5.88 -26.13 -0.40
C LYS A 123 -5.63 -26.90 0.90
N ASN A 124 -4.72 -26.40 1.74
CA ASN A 124 -4.32 -27.04 3.00
C ASN A 124 -4.82 -26.27 4.24
N MET A 125 -5.69 -25.26 4.07
CA MET A 125 -6.23 -24.48 5.17
C MET A 125 -7.54 -25.08 5.68
N LYS A 126 -7.60 -25.40 6.98
CA LYS A 126 -8.85 -25.82 7.66
C LYS A 126 -9.86 -24.65 7.68
N PRO A 127 -11.17 -24.92 7.74
CA PRO A 127 -12.17 -23.87 7.98
C PRO A 127 -11.79 -23.05 9.23
N GLY A 128 -11.68 -21.72 9.09
CA GLY A 128 -11.20 -20.81 10.14
C GLY A 128 -9.70 -20.46 10.08
N GLN A 129 -8.89 -21.17 9.29
CA GLN A 129 -7.48 -20.86 9.06
C GLN A 129 -7.28 -19.90 7.88
N GLY A 130 -8.01 -18.78 7.84
CA GLY A 130 -7.67 -17.67 6.93
C GLY A 130 -6.44 -16.92 7.46
N GLY A 131 -5.27 -17.57 7.42
CA GLY A 131 -4.05 -17.03 8.01
C GLY A 131 -3.68 -15.69 7.39
N MET A 132 -3.83 -14.60 8.13
CA MET A 132 -3.28 -13.31 7.77
C MET A 132 -1.76 -13.41 7.87
N SER A 133 -1.02 -13.05 6.81
CA SER A 133 0.44 -12.94 6.92
C SER A 133 0.78 -12.03 8.11
N PRO A 134 1.66 -12.43 9.04
CA PRO A 134 2.00 -11.62 10.21
C PRO A 134 2.63 -10.28 9.82
N LEU A 135 3.17 -10.17 8.61
CA LEU A 135 3.68 -8.92 8.04
C LEU A 135 2.58 -7.86 7.85
N ARG A 136 1.31 -8.28 7.69
CA ARG A 136 0.20 -7.35 7.50
C ARG A 136 -0.12 -6.55 8.77
N PRO A 137 -0.38 -7.14 9.95
CA PRO A 137 -0.56 -6.38 11.17
C PRO A 137 0.71 -5.62 11.57
N MET A 138 1.92 -6.18 11.35
CA MET A 138 3.17 -5.47 11.60
C MET A 138 3.31 -4.21 10.74
N GLY A 139 3.05 -4.30 9.43
CA GLY A 139 3.07 -3.15 8.54
C GLY A 139 1.99 -2.12 8.85
N ALA A 140 0.80 -2.56 9.28
CA ALA A 140 -0.27 -1.65 9.69
C ALA A 140 0.10 -0.88 10.98
N LEU A 141 0.47 -1.60 12.04
CA LEU A 141 0.87 -1.00 13.32
C LEU A 141 2.10 -0.12 13.17
N GLY A 142 3.08 -0.58 12.38
CA GLY A 142 4.27 0.19 12.07
C GLY A 142 3.95 1.51 11.39
N ARG A 143 3.01 1.54 10.42
CA ARG A 143 2.56 2.80 9.80
C ARG A 143 1.91 3.75 10.80
N TYR A 144 1.08 3.25 11.72
CA TYR A 144 0.47 4.10 12.74
C TYR A 144 1.51 4.67 13.71
N ALA A 145 2.46 3.84 14.14
CA ALA A 145 3.57 4.30 14.98
C ALA A 145 4.43 5.35 14.27
N SER A 146 4.79 5.10 13.00
CA SER A 146 5.54 6.07 12.19
C SER A 146 4.76 7.36 11.96
N MET A 147 3.45 7.29 11.73
CA MET A 147 2.59 8.48 11.58
C MET A 147 2.57 9.32 12.86
N ALA A 148 2.40 8.68 14.02
CA ALA A 148 2.45 9.37 15.31
C ALA A 148 3.83 10.00 15.57
N TRP A 149 4.91 9.31 15.19
CA TRP A 149 6.27 9.81 15.33
C TRP A 149 6.54 11.01 14.41
N LEU A 150 6.09 10.94 13.16
CA LEU A 150 6.16 12.05 12.22
C LEU A 150 5.34 13.26 12.71
N LEU A 151 4.14 13.04 13.23
CA LEU A 151 3.30 14.10 13.81
C LEU A 151 3.99 14.79 14.99
N TYR A 152 4.63 14.03 15.88
CA TYR A 152 5.39 14.59 16.99
C TYR A 152 6.48 15.57 16.52
N HIS A 153 7.26 15.20 15.49
CA HIS A 153 8.31 16.06 14.92
C HIS A 153 7.76 17.19 14.03
N ALA A 154 6.60 16.99 13.41
CA ALA A 154 5.95 18.04 12.64
C ALA A 154 5.51 19.20 13.54
N ILE A 155 4.95 18.88 14.72
CA ILE A 155 4.39 19.87 15.66
C ILE A 155 5.48 20.51 16.53
N LYS A 156 6.49 19.74 16.95
CA LYS A 156 7.59 20.23 17.79
C LYS A 156 8.66 20.93 16.97
#